data_AF-E0XSJ2-F1
#
_entry.id   AF-E0XSJ2-F1
#
_cell.length_a   1.000
_cell.length_b   1.000
_cell.length_c   1.000
_cell.angle_alpha   90.00
_cell.angle_beta   90.00
_cell.angle_gamma   90.00
#
_symmetry.space_group_name_H-M   'P 1'
#
loop_
_entity.id
_entity.type
_entity.pdbx_description
1 polymer ?
#
loop_
_entity_poly.entity_id
_entity_poly.type
_entity_poly.pdbx_seq_one_letter_code
_entity_poly.pdbx_strand_id
1 'polypeptide(L)'
;MLNLMPKKQKIYFFSFLFIWGLFLGMVQAGETPSVEGTRVYFINLKDGQTVKSPFLIQFGLTSQMGIAPALADWPDTGHHHLIIDAPTPKPNKAISNKHIHLNLGQTEYMLELPAGEHTLQAVFGDYTHVPHDPPVMSKVITIKVE
;
A
#
# COMPACT_ATOMS: atom_id res chain seq x y z
N MET A 1 -58.65 -3.44 62.35
CA MET A 1 -57.18 -3.60 62.43
C MET A 1 -56.75 -4.61 61.38
N LEU A 2 -56.26 -4.17 60.21
CA LEU A 2 -55.60 -5.04 59.23
C LEU A 2 -54.11 -4.68 59.24
N ASN A 3 -53.27 -5.61 59.68
CA ASN A 3 -51.81 -5.47 59.65
C ASN A 3 -51.31 -5.74 58.22
N LEU A 4 -50.69 -4.74 57.59
CA LEU A 4 -49.95 -4.89 56.34
C LEU A 4 -48.49 -5.23 56.65
N MET A 5 -48.02 -6.42 56.23
CA MET A 5 -46.60 -6.80 56.26
C MET A 5 -45.81 -6.03 55.19
N PRO A 6 -44.53 -5.65 55.43
CA PRO A 6 -43.72 -4.98 54.43
C PRO A 6 -43.05 -5.98 53.48
N LYS A 7 -43.15 -5.74 52.16
CA LYS A 7 -42.37 -6.46 51.13
C LYS A 7 -40.93 -5.94 51.10
N LYS A 8 -39.95 -6.82 51.27
CA LYS A 8 -38.51 -6.53 51.09
C LYS A 8 -38.22 -6.20 49.62
N GLN A 9 -37.75 -4.99 49.34
CA GLN A 9 -37.19 -4.62 48.02
C GLN A 9 -35.76 -5.18 47.90
N LYS A 10 -35.51 -5.98 46.86
CA LYS A 10 -34.17 -6.34 46.41
C LYS A 10 -33.85 -5.47 45.20
N ILE A 11 -32.83 -4.62 45.29
CA ILE A 11 -32.31 -3.85 44.15
C ILE A 11 -30.84 -4.23 43.95
N TYR A 12 -30.54 -4.60 42.72
CA TYR A 12 -29.33 -5.27 42.26
C TYR A 12 -28.22 -4.25 41.96
N PHE A 13 -26.98 -4.56 42.36
CA PHE A 13 -25.79 -3.83 41.98
C PHE A 13 -25.54 -4.00 40.47
N PHE A 14 -25.75 -2.95 39.68
CA PHE A 14 -25.28 -2.90 38.28
C PHE A 14 -23.81 -2.50 38.28
N SER A 15 -22.92 -3.47 38.08
CA SER A 15 -21.51 -3.23 37.79
C SER A 15 -21.36 -2.70 36.35
N PHE A 16 -20.93 -1.46 36.21
CA PHE A 16 -20.53 -0.88 34.93
C PHE A 16 -19.14 -1.45 34.55
N LEU A 17 -19.09 -2.29 33.51
CA LEU A 17 -17.83 -2.78 32.97
C LEU A 17 -17.20 -1.68 32.09
N PHE A 18 -16.08 -1.11 32.54
CA PHE A 18 -15.33 -0.09 31.81
C PHE A 18 -14.42 -0.79 30.78
N ILE A 19 -14.85 -0.84 29.51
CA ILE A 19 -14.05 -1.42 28.42
C ILE A 19 -13.06 -0.36 27.95
N TRP A 20 -11.80 -0.51 28.37
CA TRP A 20 -10.67 0.23 27.84
C TRP A 20 -10.32 -0.34 26.45
N GLY A 21 -10.83 0.30 25.40
CA GLY A 21 -10.55 -0.06 24.02
C GLY A 21 -9.10 0.27 23.67
N LEU A 22 -8.32 -0.77 23.34
CA LEU A 22 -7.01 -0.66 22.69
C LEU A 22 -7.21 -0.05 21.30
N PHE A 23 -6.86 1.23 21.15
CA PHE A 23 -6.70 1.86 19.84
C PHE A 23 -5.41 1.33 19.20
N LEU A 24 -5.53 0.27 18.41
CA LEU A 24 -4.52 -0.07 17.41
C LEU A 24 -4.52 1.05 16.37
N GLY A 25 -3.38 1.73 16.21
CA GLY A 25 -3.24 2.79 15.21
C GLY A 25 -3.52 2.24 13.82
N MET A 26 -4.66 2.62 13.24
CA MET A 26 -4.96 2.30 11.85
C MET A 26 -3.98 3.08 10.98
N VAL A 27 -3.13 2.37 10.23
CA VAL A 27 -2.38 2.97 9.13
C VAL A 27 -3.40 3.28 8.06
N GLN A 28 -3.83 4.53 7.98
CA GLN A 28 -4.71 5.01 6.92
C GLN A 28 -3.90 5.06 5.62
N ALA A 29 -4.35 4.37 4.58
CA ALA A 29 -3.82 4.48 3.22
C ALA A 29 -4.62 5.53 2.41
N GLY A 30 -4.46 5.57 1.08
CA GLY A 30 -5.33 6.37 0.21
C GLY A 30 -6.79 5.93 0.33
N GLU A 31 -7.73 6.73 -0.19
CA GLU A 31 -9.15 6.38 -0.07
C GLU A 31 -9.61 5.40 -1.17
N THR A 32 -8.78 5.20 -2.21
CA THR A 32 -9.07 4.31 -3.34
C THR A 32 -8.79 2.85 -2.96
N PRO A 33 -9.80 1.96 -2.92
CA PRO A 33 -9.58 0.57 -2.54
C PRO A 33 -8.68 -0.17 -3.56
N SER A 34 -7.95 -1.17 -3.09
CA SER A 34 -7.38 -2.22 -3.94
C SER A 34 -8.22 -3.48 -3.89
N VAL A 35 -8.06 -4.34 -4.90
CA VAL A 35 -8.73 -5.65 -4.93
C VAL A 35 -7.89 -6.67 -4.15
N GLU A 36 -8.53 -7.49 -3.32
CA GLU A 36 -7.85 -8.50 -2.51
C GLU A 36 -6.99 -9.44 -3.38
N GLY A 37 -5.78 -9.74 -2.91
CA GLY A 37 -4.82 -10.59 -3.63
C GLY A 37 -4.01 -9.85 -4.70
N THR A 38 -4.26 -8.56 -4.94
CA THR A 38 -3.47 -7.76 -5.87
C THR A 38 -2.02 -7.64 -5.39
N ARG A 39 -1.07 -7.89 -6.29
CA ARG A 39 0.36 -7.69 -6.06
C ARG A 39 1.00 -7.00 -7.25
N VAL A 40 1.91 -6.08 -6.97
CA VAL A 40 2.87 -5.55 -7.95
C VAL A 40 4.26 -6.14 -7.68
N TYR A 41 5.00 -6.47 -8.73
CA TYR A 41 6.30 -7.14 -8.60
C TYR A 41 7.20 -6.85 -9.82
N PHE A 42 8.49 -7.13 -9.69
CA PHE A 42 9.42 -7.12 -10.80
C PHE A 42 9.41 -8.48 -11.50
N ILE A 43 9.22 -8.49 -12.82
CA ILE A 43 9.20 -9.72 -13.64
C ILE A 43 10.63 -10.21 -13.88
N ASN A 44 11.52 -9.29 -14.25
CA ASN A 44 12.85 -9.61 -14.79
C ASN A 44 14.01 -9.31 -13.82
N LEU A 45 13.72 -8.81 -12.61
CA LEU A 45 14.70 -8.54 -11.57
C LEU A 45 14.44 -9.34 -10.30
N LYS A 46 15.51 -9.77 -9.65
CA LYS A 46 15.50 -10.45 -8.36
C LYS A 46 16.37 -9.70 -7.36
N ASP A 47 16.05 -9.88 -6.09
CA ASP A 47 16.88 -9.39 -4.99
C ASP A 47 18.29 -10.00 -5.05
N GLY A 48 19.31 -9.16 -4.88
CA GLY A 48 20.73 -9.47 -5.00
C GLY A 48 21.26 -9.60 -6.43
N GLN A 49 20.46 -9.32 -7.47
CA GLN A 49 20.88 -9.49 -8.85
C GLN A 49 21.91 -8.43 -9.30
N THR A 50 22.95 -8.87 -10.00
CA THR A 50 23.87 -7.98 -10.72
C THR A 50 23.33 -7.69 -12.13
N VAL A 51 23.37 -6.43 -12.54
CA VAL A 51 22.92 -5.95 -13.86
C VAL A 51 23.92 -4.96 -14.44
N LYS A 52 23.86 -4.75 -15.77
CA LYS A 52 24.64 -3.74 -16.48
C LYS A 52 23.77 -2.56 -16.88
N SER A 53 24.28 -1.35 -16.73
CA SER A 53 23.56 -0.12 -17.09
C SER A 53 23.70 0.20 -18.60
N PRO A 54 22.63 0.64 -19.30
CA PRO A 54 21.24 0.65 -18.85
C PRO A 54 20.61 -0.74 -18.91
N PHE A 55 19.59 -0.96 -18.10
CA PHE A 55 18.84 -2.22 -18.09
C PHE A 55 17.34 -1.97 -18.12
N LEU A 56 16.62 -2.89 -18.76
CA LEU A 56 15.16 -2.88 -18.75
C LEU A 56 14.63 -3.33 -17.39
N ILE A 57 13.60 -2.66 -16.90
CA ILE A 57 12.78 -3.11 -15.78
C ILE A 57 11.39 -3.42 -16.32
N GLN A 58 10.83 -4.57 -15.92
CA GLN A 58 9.48 -4.97 -16.26
C GLN A 58 8.65 -5.19 -14.99
N PHE A 59 7.49 -4.56 -14.96
CA PHE A 59 6.54 -4.58 -13.86
C PHE A 59 5.44 -5.60 -14.14
N GLY A 60 5.13 -6.41 -13.15
CA GLY A 60 3.97 -7.28 -13.14
C GLY A 60 2.90 -6.75 -12.19
N LEU A 61 1.65 -6.94 -12.57
CA LEU A 61 0.46 -6.75 -11.75
C LEU A 61 -0.34 -8.05 -11.82
N THR A 62 -0.83 -8.55 -10.69
CA THR A 62 -1.71 -9.73 -10.72
C THR A 62 -3.08 -9.37 -11.29
N SER A 63 -3.79 -10.36 -11.83
CA SER A 63 -4.99 -10.19 -12.67
C SER A 63 -6.21 -9.55 -11.99
N GLN A 64 -6.13 -9.20 -10.72
CA GLN A 64 -7.23 -8.64 -9.94
C GLN A 64 -7.49 -7.15 -10.25
N MET A 65 -6.49 -6.44 -10.77
CA MET A 65 -6.59 -5.02 -11.11
C MET A 65 -6.05 -4.75 -12.52
N GLY A 66 -6.51 -3.65 -13.11
CA GLY A 66 -6.06 -3.17 -14.42
C GLY A 66 -5.04 -2.04 -14.30
N ILE A 67 -4.39 -1.71 -15.41
CA ILE A 67 -3.46 -0.58 -15.52
C ILE A 67 -4.14 0.50 -16.35
N ALA A 68 -4.18 1.72 -15.82
CA ALA A 68 -4.74 2.90 -16.48
C ALA A 68 -3.76 4.08 -16.35
N PRO A 69 -3.74 5.02 -17.31
CA PRO A 69 -2.97 6.25 -17.18
C PRO A 69 -3.37 7.05 -15.92
N ALA A 70 -2.44 7.85 -15.40
CA ALA A 70 -2.75 8.84 -14.37
C ALA A 70 -3.89 9.76 -14.83
N LEU A 71 -4.68 10.26 -13.87
CA LEU A 71 -5.90 11.06 -14.06
C LEU A 71 -7.08 10.32 -14.72
N ALA A 72 -6.90 9.10 -15.23
CA ALA A 72 -8.02 8.25 -15.63
C ALA A 72 -8.63 7.59 -14.38
N ASP A 73 -9.67 8.21 -13.84
CA ASP A 73 -10.43 7.66 -12.71
C ASP A 73 -11.32 6.51 -13.20
N TRP A 74 -10.81 5.29 -13.11
CA TRP A 74 -11.50 4.07 -13.52
C TRP A 74 -11.42 3.01 -12.41
N PRO A 75 -12.52 2.28 -12.12
CA PRO A 75 -12.54 1.28 -11.05
C PRO A 75 -11.44 0.24 -11.16
N ASP A 76 -10.85 -0.14 -10.03
CA ASP A 76 -9.85 -1.21 -9.91
C ASP A 76 -8.62 -1.02 -10.82
N THR A 77 -8.24 0.24 -11.08
CA THR A 77 -7.07 0.58 -11.88
C THR A 77 -6.13 1.56 -11.20
N GLY A 78 -4.91 1.63 -11.73
CA GLY A 78 -3.87 2.55 -11.32
C GLY A 78 -2.67 2.46 -12.25
N HIS A 79 -1.54 2.99 -11.82
CA HIS A 79 -0.30 2.96 -12.59
C HIS A 79 0.94 2.71 -11.71
N HIS A 80 2.02 2.29 -12.36
CA HIS A 80 3.26 1.97 -11.69
C HIS A 80 4.07 3.22 -11.32
N HIS A 81 4.76 3.11 -10.19
CA HIS A 81 5.79 4.02 -9.74
C HIS A 81 7.02 3.21 -9.37
N LEU A 82 8.21 3.73 -9.67
CA LEU A 82 9.47 3.13 -9.28
C LEU A 82 10.19 4.03 -8.27
N ILE A 83 10.43 3.47 -7.09
CA ILE A 83 11.17 4.05 -6.00
C ILE A 83 12.60 3.51 -6.08
N ILE A 84 13.58 4.43 -6.05
CA ILE A 84 15.00 4.12 -6.14
C ILE A 84 15.68 4.79 -4.95
N ASP A 85 16.47 4.04 -4.18
CA ASP A 85 17.31 4.55 -3.08
C ASP A 85 16.59 5.47 -2.10
N ALA A 86 15.33 5.13 -1.80
CA ALA A 86 14.47 5.92 -0.96
C ALA A 86 13.55 5.03 -0.12
N PRO A 87 13.11 5.52 1.06
CA PRO A 87 12.12 4.80 1.86
C PRO A 87 10.81 4.59 1.09
N THR A 88 10.09 3.52 1.46
CA THR A 88 8.74 3.26 0.96
C THR A 88 7.83 4.48 1.16
N PRO A 89 7.09 4.92 0.11
CA PRO A 89 6.15 6.02 0.22
C PRO A 89 5.10 5.81 1.31
N LYS A 90 4.63 6.91 1.90
CA LYS A 90 3.52 6.86 2.87
C LYS A 90 2.23 6.51 2.13
N PRO A 91 1.42 5.57 2.65
CA PRO A 91 0.30 5.02 1.90
C PRO A 91 -0.86 6.01 1.70
N ASN A 92 -1.01 7.03 2.54
CA ASN A 92 -2.04 8.08 2.46
C ASN A 92 -1.57 9.40 1.86
N LYS A 93 -0.46 9.39 1.11
CA LYS A 93 0.05 10.59 0.46
C LYS A 93 0.39 10.29 -0.98
N ALA A 94 0.23 11.30 -1.83
CA ALA A 94 0.71 11.23 -3.19
C ALA A 94 2.20 10.90 -3.21
N ILE A 95 2.58 9.99 -4.09
CA ILE A 95 3.96 9.60 -4.32
C ILE A 95 4.72 10.82 -4.86
N SER A 96 5.85 11.14 -4.26
CA SER A 96 6.61 12.34 -4.60
C SER A 96 7.12 12.33 -6.04
N ASN A 97 7.15 13.49 -6.69
CA ASN A 97 7.69 13.70 -8.05
C ASN A 97 9.18 13.38 -8.21
N LYS A 98 9.91 13.11 -7.11
CA LYS A 98 11.32 12.68 -7.16
C LYS A 98 11.49 11.22 -7.63
N HIS A 99 10.40 10.45 -7.63
CA HIS A 99 10.38 9.06 -8.08
C HIS A 99 10.06 8.99 -9.56
N ILE A 100 10.21 7.80 -10.16
CA ILE A 100 9.82 7.61 -11.56
C ILE A 100 8.33 7.28 -11.62
N HIS A 101 7.58 8.06 -12.38
CA HIS A 101 6.14 7.95 -12.56
C HIS A 101 5.82 7.38 -13.95
N LEU A 102 5.16 6.23 -14.01
CA LEU A 102 4.78 5.56 -15.25
C LEU A 102 3.33 5.95 -15.62
N ASN A 103 3.13 7.26 -15.78
CA ASN A 103 1.83 7.93 -15.89
C ASN A 103 0.96 7.50 -17.08
N LEU A 104 1.51 6.85 -18.10
CA LEU A 104 0.76 6.40 -19.27
C LEU A 104 0.34 4.93 -19.15
N GLY A 105 0.54 4.32 -17.97
CA GLY A 105 0.32 2.89 -17.77
C GLY A 105 1.46 2.03 -18.32
N GLN A 106 2.68 2.57 -18.40
CA GLN A 106 3.83 1.79 -18.87
C GLN A 106 4.11 0.63 -17.90
N THR A 107 4.34 -0.56 -18.46
CA THR A 107 4.70 -1.78 -17.72
C THR A 107 6.19 -2.09 -17.78
N GLU A 108 6.97 -1.24 -18.45
CA GLU A 108 8.42 -1.33 -18.48
C GLU A 108 9.08 0.03 -18.54
N TYR A 109 10.34 0.08 -18.10
CA TYR A 109 11.16 1.29 -18.09
C TYR A 109 12.63 0.94 -18.32
N MET A 110 13.29 1.64 -19.25
CA MET A 110 14.73 1.52 -19.44
C MET A 110 15.43 2.38 -18.38
N LEU A 111 16.05 1.73 -17.39
CA LEU A 111 16.67 2.41 -16.27
C LEU A 111 18.18 2.53 -16.47
N GLU A 112 18.68 3.74 -16.24
CA GLU A 112 20.10 4.04 -16.16
C GLU A 112 20.45 4.42 -14.71
N LEU A 113 21.38 3.66 -14.12
CA LEU A 113 21.93 3.93 -12.80
C LEU A 113 23.46 3.93 -12.85
N PRO A 114 24.14 4.69 -11.96
CA PRO A 114 25.58 4.57 -11.79
C PRO A 114 25.95 3.17 -11.26
N ALA A 115 27.22 2.79 -11.40
CA ALA A 115 27.72 1.56 -10.79
C ALA A 115 27.65 1.63 -9.26
N GLY A 116 27.20 0.56 -8.61
CA GLY A 116 26.98 0.55 -7.17
C GLY A 116 25.84 -0.37 -6.73
N GLU A 117 25.54 -0.31 -5.43
CA GLU A 117 24.38 -0.99 -4.85
C GLU A 117 23.18 -0.02 -4.85
N HIS A 118 22.02 -0.52 -5.28
CA HIS A 118 20.79 0.27 -5.37
C HIS A 118 19.60 -0.52 -4.84
N THR A 119 18.67 0.18 -4.18
CA THR A 119 17.40 -0.39 -3.74
C THR A 119 16.28 0.03 -4.69
N LEU A 120 15.41 -0.92 -5.06
CA LEU A 120 14.29 -0.71 -5.95
C LEU A 120 12.98 -1.18 -5.29
N GLN A 121 11.91 -0.42 -5.48
CA GLN A 121 10.55 -0.84 -5.09
C GLN A 121 9.53 -0.36 -6.13
N ALA A 122 8.65 -1.27 -6.56
CA ALA A 122 7.49 -0.94 -7.38
C ALA A 122 6.30 -0.61 -6.47
N VAL A 123 5.61 0.49 -6.76
CA VAL A 123 4.42 0.93 -6.03
C VAL A 123 3.30 1.17 -7.03
N PHE A 124 2.10 0.68 -6.74
CA PHE A 124 0.92 0.91 -7.56
C PHE A 124 0.08 2.02 -6.93
N GLY A 125 -0.06 3.12 -7.65
CA GLY A 125 -0.85 4.29 -7.22
C GLY A 125 -2.12 4.42 -8.05
N ASP A 126 -3.13 5.03 -7.44
CA ASP A 126 -4.38 5.37 -8.10
C ASP A 126 -4.21 6.52 -9.12
N TYR A 127 -5.32 6.97 -9.69
CA TYR A 127 -5.36 8.06 -10.68
C TYR A 127 -4.76 9.39 -10.17
N THR A 128 -4.57 9.57 -8.87
CA THR A 128 -3.98 10.77 -8.21
C THR A 128 -2.59 10.53 -7.62
N HIS A 129 -1.93 9.42 -7.99
CA HIS A 129 -0.61 9.02 -7.51
C HIS A 129 -0.57 8.63 -6.02
N VAL A 130 -1.73 8.37 -5.39
CA VAL A 130 -1.80 7.92 -4.00
C VAL A 130 -1.84 6.39 -3.99
N PRO A 131 -1.07 5.69 -3.13
CA PRO A 131 -1.22 4.25 -2.98
C PRO A 131 -2.66 3.84 -2.61
N HIS A 132 -3.14 2.75 -3.20
CA HIS A 132 -4.45 2.17 -2.86
C HIS A 132 -4.56 1.72 -1.39
N ASP A 133 -5.76 1.35 -0.95
CA ASP A 133 -6.04 0.74 0.36
C ASP A 133 -6.61 -0.69 0.26
N PRO A 134 -5.91 -1.73 0.78
CA PRO A 134 -4.55 -1.67 1.28
C PRO A 134 -3.53 -1.33 0.17
N PRO A 135 -2.34 -0.83 0.53
CA PRO A 135 -1.30 -0.49 -0.45
C PRO A 135 -0.83 -1.69 -1.28
N VAL A 136 -0.78 -1.51 -2.60
CA VAL A 136 -0.25 -2.50 -3.53
C VAL A 136 1.19 -2.14 -3.87
N MET A 137 2.14 -2.80 -3.20
CA MET A 137 3.59 -2.53 -3.32
C MET A 137 4.38 -3.82 -3.43
N SER A 138 5.50 -3.80 -4.15
CA SER A 138 6.44 -4.90 -4.16
C SER A 138 7.24 -4.93 -2.86
N LYS A 139 7.93 -6.05 -2.63
CA LYS A 139 9.09 -6.05 -1.74
C LYS A 139 10.12 -5.04 -2.27
N VAL A 140 10.87 -4.43 -1.35
CA VAL A 140 12.11 -3.74 -1.70
C VAL A 140 13.12 -4.81 -2.09
N ILE A 141 13.79 -4.63 -3.23
CA ILE A 141 14.90 -5.47 -3.66
C ILE A 141 16.17 -4.63 -3.72
N THR A 142 17.31 -5.27 -3.54
CA THR A 142 18.64 -4.69 -3.73
C THR A 142 19.23 -5.26 -5.01
N ILE A 143 19.83 -4.42 -5.84
CA ILE A 143 20.57 -4.84 -7.04
C ILE A 143 21.98 -4.25 -7.01
N LYS A 144 22.89 -4.87 -7.76
CA LYS A 144 24.22 -4.33 -8.02
C LYS A 144 24.35 -3.95 -9.49
N VAL A 145 24.75 -2.71 -9.76
CA VAL A 145 25.01 -2.21 -11.11
C VAL A 145 26.52 -2.23 -11.36
N GLU A 146 26.94 -2.80 -12.50
CA GLU A 146 28.35 -2.86 -12.95
C GLU A 146 28.54 -2.40 -14.41
#